data_AF-A0AAU2WEI5-F1
#
_entry.id   AF-A0AAU2WEI5-F1
#
_cell.length_a   1.000
_cell.length_b   1.000
_cell.length_c   1.000
_cell.angle_alpha   90.00
_cell.angle_beta   90.00
_cell.angle_gamma   90.00
#
_symmetry.space_group_name_H-M   'P 1'
#
loop_
_entity.id
_entity.type
_entity.pdbx_description
1 polymer ?
#
loop_
_entity_poly.entity_id
_entity_poly.type
_entity_poly.pdbx_seq_one_letter_code
_entity_poly.pdbx_strand_id
1 'polypeptide(L)'
;MTLDDLVRLRRARDMMDRDYAQPLDVPALARAAHMSPGHFSRSFRAAFGETPYSYLMTRRVERAKALLRRGDLSVTEVCFEVGCTSLGSFSSRFTELVGETPSAYRARSHEPGSVIPACVAKILTRPVRNGPAGGGRVIDAQVLDGEPETGPRA
;
A
#
# COMPACT_ATOMS: atom_id res chain seq x y z
N MET A 1 -10.08 10.70 -21.42
CA MET A 1 -9.76 11.26 -20.09
C MET A 1 -8.91 12.50 -20.30
N THR A 2 -9.35 13.65 -19.80
CA THR A 2 -8.67 14.94 -19.98
C THR A 2 -7.70 15.22 -18.83
N LEU A 3 -6.86 16.26 -18.96
CA LEU A 3 -5.98 16.71 -17.86
C LEU A 3 -6.80 17.16 -16.64
N ASP A 4 -7.89 17.90 -16.87
CA ASP A 4 -8.78 18.37 -15.80
C ASP A 4 -9.44 17.20 -15.04
N ASP A 5 -9.81 16.13 -15.75
CA ASP A 5 -10.32 14.91 -15.13
C ASP A 5 -9.27 14.29 -14.19
N LEU A 6 -8.00 14.23 -14.62
CA LEU A 6 -6.92 13.70 -13.79
C LEU A 6 -6.68 14.55 -12.54
N VAL A 7 -6.75 15.88 -12.65
CA VAL A 7 -6.63 16.79 -11.48
C VAL A 7 -7.77 16.53 -10.49
N ARG A 8 -9.01 16.38 -10.98
CA ARG A 8 -10.18 16.06 -10.14
C ARG A 8 -10.09 14.69 -9.48
N LEU A 9 -9.68 13.66 -10.22
CA LEU A 9 -9.47 12.31 -9.69
C LEU A 9 -8.35 12.27 -8.66
N ARG A 10 -7.27 13.02 -8.86
CA ARG A 10 -6.18 13.14 -7.89
C ARG A 10 -6.67 13.77 -6.58
N ARG A 11 -7.53 14.79 -6.62
CA ARG A 11 -8.11 15.37 -5.39
C ARG A 11 -8.87 14.33 -4.57
N ALA A 12 -9.67 13.48 -5.21
CA ALA A 12 -10.37 12.40 -4.53
C ALA A 12 -9.40 11.35 -3.96
N ARG A 13 -8.33 11.02 -4.67
CA ARG A 13 -7.28 10.11 -4.16
C ARG A 13 -6.56 10.72 -2.95
N ASP A 14 -6.17 11.99 -3.03
CA ASP A 14 -5.51 12.69 -1.93
C ASP A 14 -6.41 12.77 -0.68
N MET A 15 -7.73 12.88 -0.87
CA MET A 15 -8.72 12.76 0.21
C MET A 15 -8.75 11.35 0.81
N MET A 16 -8.75 10.30 -0.01
CA MET A 16 -8.65 8.92 0.49
C MET A 16 -7.36 8.68 1.29
N ASP A 17 -6.23 9.21 0.82
CA ASP A 17 -4.93 9.01 1.46
C ASP A 17 -4.85 9.71 2.82
N ARG A 18 -5.50 10.87 2.95
CA ARG A 18 -5.54 11.67 4.18
C ARG A 18 -6.56 11.14 5.18
N ASP A 19 -7.76 10.84 4.70
CA ASP A 19 -8.95 10.61 5.51
C ASP A 19 -9.38 9.12 5.51
N TYR A 20 -8.44 8.20 5.24
CA TYR A 20 -8.72 6.77 5.04
C TYR A 20 -9.54 6.13 6.17
N ALA A 21 -9.39 6.60 7.41
CA ALA A 21 -10.08 6.07 8.60
C ALA A 21 -11.54 6.54 8.71
N GLN A 22 -11.93 7.59 7.98
CA GLN A 22 -13.29 8.08 7.98
C GLN A 22 -14.21 7.16 7.16
N PRO A 23 -15.54 7.17 7.42
CA PRO A 23 -16.52 6.47 6.61
C PRO A 23 -16.66 7.14 5.23
N LEU A 24 -15.67 6.91 4.36
CA LEU A 24 -15.65 7.43 3.00
C LEU A 24 -16.48 6.53 2.09
N ASP A 25 -17.51 7.11 1.49
CA ASP A 25 -18.32 6.48 0.47
C ASP A 25 -18.02 7.01 -0.93
N VAL A 26 -18.34 6.21 -1.95
CA VAL A 26 -18.13 6.59 -3.36
C VAL A 26 -18.85 7.91 -3.72
N PRO A 27 -20.08 8.19 -3.23
CA PRO A 27 -20.73 9.48 -3.42
C PRO A 27 -19.92 10.68 -2.89
N ALA A 28 -19.32 10.61 -1.69
CA ALA A 28 -18.50 11.69 -1.15
C ALA A 28 -17.26 11.96 -2.00
N LEU A 29 -16.58 10.89 -2.42
CA LEU A 29 -15.39 10.98 -3.27
C LEU A 29 -15.73 11.55 -4.65
N ALA A 30 -16.86 11.15 -5.22
CA ALA A 30 -17.34 11.67 -6.49
C ALA A 30 -17.71 13.16 -6.39
N ARG A 31 -18.31 13.60 -5.28
CA ARG A 31 -18.56 15.03 -5.01
C ARG A 31 -17.25 15.83 -4.93
N ALA A 32 -16.23 15.32 -4.25
CA ALA A 32 -14.92 15.94 -4.18
C ALA A 32 -14.23 16.07 -5.55
N ALA A 33 -14.50 15.11 -6.46
CA ALA A 33 -14.02 15.14 -7.84
C ALA A 33 -14.94 15.93 -8.80
N HIS A 34 -16.05 16.50 -8.34
CA HIS A 34 -17.08 17.13 -9.19
C HIS A 34 -17.56 16.20 -10.32
N MET A 35 -17.83 14.94 -10.00
CA MET A 35 -18.30 13.90 -10.92
C MET A 35 -19.54 13.20 -10.36
N SER A 36 -20.36 12.63 -11.24
CA SER A 36 -21.38 11.67 -10.82
C SER A 36 -20.71 10.37 -10.31
N PRO A 37 -21.30 9.62 -9.36
CA PRO A 37 -20.66 8.43 -8.78
C PRO A 37 -20.27 7.35 -9.80
N GLY A 38 -21.11 7.14 -10.81
CA GLY A 38 -20.85 6.18 -11.89
C GLY A 38 -19.71 6.62 -12.80
N HIS A 39 -19.66 7.91 -13.18
CA HIS A 39 -18.55 8.46 -13.96
C HIS A 39 -17.25 8.40 -13.17
N PHE A 40 -17.29 8.83 -11.90
CA PHE A 40 -16.15 8.79 -10.99
C PHE A 40 -15.55 7.39 -10.89
N SER A 41 -16.36 6.37 -10.60
CA SER A 41 -15.86 4.99 -10.44
C SER A 41 -15.15 4.47 -11.69
N ARG A 42 -15.71 4.73 -12.88
CA ARG A 42 -15.10 4.31 -14.15
C ARG A 42 -13.81 5.07 -14.43
N SER A 43 -13.84 6.39 -14.27
CA SER A 43 -12.69 7.26 -14.54
C SER A 43 -11.56 7.04 -13.55
N PHE A 44 -11.87 6.80 -12.26
CA PHE A 44 -10.90 6.45 -11.24
C PHE A 44 -10.19 5.13 -11.58
N ARG A 45 -10.95 4.08 -11.95
CA ARG A 45 -10.36 2.81 -12.39
C ARG A 45 -9.51 2.96 -13.64
N ALA A 46 -9.97 3.74 -14.61
CA ALA A 46 -9.19 4.01 -15.82
C ALA A 46 -7.88 4.76 -15.52
N ALA A 47 -7.87 5.65 -14.53
CA ALA A 47 -6.70 6.44 -14.15
C ALA A 47 -5.71 5.70 -13.24
N PHE A 48 -6.20 4.90 -12.29
CA PHE A 48 -5.38 4.31 -11.22
C PHE A 48 -5.32 2.78 -11.24
N GLY A 49 -5.99 2.13 -12.19
CA GLY A 49 -5.94 0.67 -12.38
C GLY A 49 -6.85 -0.13 -11.45
N GLU A 50 -7.40 0.47 -10.40
CA GLU A 50 -8.28 -0.20 -9.44
C GLU A 50 -9.54 0.62 -9.09
N THR A 51 -10.53 -0.03 -8.47
CA THR A 51 -11.76 0.68 -8.06
C THR A 51 -11.50 1.58 -6.85
N PRO A 52 -12.31 2.64 -6.64
CA PRO A 52 -12.20 3.50 -5.47
C PRO A 52 -12.22 2.73 -4.13
N TYR A 53 -13.08 1.72 -4.02
CA TYR A 53 -13.18 0.87 -2.83
C TYR A 53 -11.91 0.03 -2.62
N SER A 54 -11.38 -0.58 -3.69
CA SER A 54 -10.14 -1.37 -3.63
C SER A 54 -8.98 -0.49 -3.15
N TYR A 55 -8.83 0.70 -3.74
CA TYR A 55 -7.77 1.63 -3.37
C TYR A 55 -7.85 2.01 -1.89
N LEU A 56 -9.02 2.46 -1.42
CA LEU A 56 -9.22 2.82 -0.02
C LEU A 56 -8.89 1.66 0.91
N MET A 57 -9.28 0.44 0.55
CA MET A 57 -9.03 -0.74 1.37
C MET A 57 -7.54 -1.12 1.39
N THR A 58 -6.82 -0.94 0.28
CA THR A 58 -5.35 -1.07 0.24
C THR A 58 -4.70 -0.08 1.19
N ARG A 59 -5.10 1.21 1.17
CA ARG A 59 -4.59 2.23 2.10
C ARG A 59 -4.86 1.87 3.56
N ARG A 60 -6.06 1.36 3.87
CA ARG A 60 -6.41 0.90 5.22
C ARG A 60 -5.57 -0.29 5.68
N VAL A 61 -5.33 -1.26 4.79
CA VAL A 61 -4.49 -2.42 5.09
C VAL A 61 -3.03 -2.02 5.29
N GLU A 62 -2.50 -1.09 4.51
CA GLU A 62 -1.15 -0.53 4.73
C GLU A 62 -1.02 0.07 6.13
N ARG A 63 -2.02 0.84 6.57
CA ARG A 63 -2.04 1.41 7.92
C ARG A 63 -2.20 0.32 8.99
N ALA A 64 -3.08 -0.66 8.76
CA ALA A 64 -3.30 -1.78 9.67
C ALA A 64 -2.02 -2.57 9.89
N LYS A 65 -1.24 -2.85 8.84
CA LYS A 65 0.09 -3.48 8.96
C LYS A 65 0.99 -2.70 9.90
N ALA A 66 1.04 -1.36 9.80
CA ALA A 66 1.86 -0.54 10.68
C ALA A 66 1.41 -0.64 12.16
N LEU A 67 0.11 -0.64 12.41
CA LEU A 67 -0.45 -0.77 13.77
C LEU A 67 -0.21 -2.17 14.36
N LEU A 68 -0.41 -3.23 13.56
CA LEU A 68 -0.16 -4.61 13.98
C LEU A 68 1.32 -4.85 14.28
N ARG A 69 2.24 -4.26 13.50
CA ARG A 69 3.68 -4.34 13.79
C ARG A 69 4.07 -3.72 15.12
N ARG A 70 3.39 -2.63 15.51
CA ARG A 70 3.63 -1.94 16.78
C ARG A 70 3.16 -2.77 17.98
N GLY A 71 2.11 -3.58 17.81
CA GLY A 71 1.67 -4.56 18.81
C GLY A 71 0.71 -4.03 19.89
N ASP A 72 0.53 -2.72 19.98
CA ASP A 72 -0.25 -2.06 21.05
C ASP A 72 -1.78 -2.25 20.95
N LEU A 73 -2.28 -2.68 19.80
CA LEU A 73 -3.72 -2.89 19.55
C LEU A 73 -4.00 -4.35 19.19
N SER A 74 -5.18 -4.83 19.59
CA SER A 74 -5.76 -6.08 19.09
C SER A 74 -6.18 -5.94 17.63
N VAL A 75 -6.37 -7.08 16.94
CA VAL A 75 -6.82 -7.09 15.54
C VAL A 75 -8.17 -6.37 15.38
N THR A 76 -9.08 -6.55 16.34
CA THR A 76 -10.40 -5.91 16.33
C THR A 76 -10.29 -4.40 16.48
N GLU A 77 -9.45 -3.91 17.41
CA GLU A 77 -9.21 -2.47 17.56
C GLU A 77 -8.58 -1.89 16.30
N VAL A 78 -7.59 -2.57 15.71
CA VAL A 78 -6.98 -2.13 14.44
C VAL A 78 -8.02 -2.04 13.32
N CYS A 79 -8.93 -3.00 13.21
CA CYS A 79 -9.99 -2.99 12.20
C CYS A 79 -10.81 -1.69 12.28
N PHE A 80 -11.26 -1.31 13.46
CA PHE A 80 -12.06 -0.09 13.64
C PHE A 80 -11.20 1.18 13.53
N GLU A 81 -9.97 1.16 14.03
CA GLU A 81 -9.01 2.29 13.94
C GLU A 81 -8.70 2.67 12.49
N VAL A 82 -8.65 1.70 11.57
CA VAL A 82 -8.45 1.99 10.13
C VAL A 82 -9.76 2.29 9.40
N GLY A 83 -10.89 2.37 10.09
CA GLY A 83 -12.19 2.73 9.51
C GLY A 83 -12.97 1.59 8.86
N CYS A 84 -12.58 0.32 9.09
CA CYS A 84 -13.37 -0.82 8.67
C CYS A 84 -14.53 -1.06 9.64
N THR A 85 -15.70 -1.42 9.12
CA THR A 85 -16.93 -1.60 9.91
C THR A 85 -17.20 -3.06 10.31
N SER A 86 -16.47 -4.01 9.73
CA SER A 86 -16.63 -5.43 10.03
C SER A 86 -15.28 -6.14 10.06
N LEU A 87 -15.08 -6.92 11.13
CA LEU A 87 -13.86 -7.70 11.33
C LEU A 87 -13.67 -8.78 10.26
N GLY A 88 -14.78 -9.41 9.82
CA GLY A 88 -14.76 -10.44 8.79
C GLY A 88 -14.27 -9.91 7.44
N SER A 89 -14.88 -8.84 6.93
CA SER A 89 -14.48 -8.25 5.64
C SER A 89 -13.06 -7.68 5.70
N PHE A 90 -12.67 -7.07 6.83
CA PHE A 90 -11.30 -6.65 7.06
C PHE A 90 -10.33 -7.83 6.99
N SER A 91 -10.60 -8.92 7.72
CA SER A 91 -9.69 -10.07 7.80
C SER A 91 -9.52 -10.75 6.45
N SER A 92 -10.60 -10.96 5.70
CA SER A 92 -10.53 -11.54 4.36
C SER A 92 -9.70 -10.68 3.42
N ARG A 93 -9.96 -9.37 3.39
CA ARG A 93 -9.26 -8.46 2.48
C ARG A 93 -7.81 -8.21 2.88
N PHE A 94 -7.52 -8.17 4.17
CA PHE A 94 -6.15 -8.14 4.67
C PHE A 94 -5.40 -9.38 4.21
N THR A 95 -5.99 -10.57 4.37
CA THR A 95 -5.35 -11.83 3.97
C THR A 95 -5.10 -11.88 2.47
N GLU A 96 -6.08 -11.43 1.66
CA GLU A 96 -5.92 -11.35 0.20
C GLU A 96 -4.78 -10.42 -0.22
N LEU A 97 -4.63 -9.26 0.44
CA LEU A 97 -3.63 -8.25 0.10
C LEU A 97 -2.24 -8.52 0.69
N VAL A 98 -2.17 -9.23 1.82
CA VAL A 98 -0.91 -9.43 2.58
C VAL A 98 -0.39 -10.86 2.45
N GLY A 99 -1.24 -11.83 2.14
CA GLY A 99 -0.90 -13.25 2.03
C GLY A 99 -1.00 -14.03 3.34
N GLU A 100 -1.31 -13.39 4.45
CA GLU A 100 -1.48 -14.02 5.77
C GLU A 100 -2.55 -13.29 6.61
N THR A 101 -3.11 -13.97 7.61
CA THR A 101 -4.18 -13.38 8.44
C THR A 101 -3.65 -12.24 9.32
N PRO A 102 -4.49 -11.28 9.75
CA PRO A 102 -4.06 -10.20 10.63
C PRO A 102 -3.44 -10.69 11.96
N SER A 103 -3.99 -11.76 12.54
CA SER A 103 -3.48 -12.36 13.78
C SER A 103 -2.12 -13.02 13.58
N ALA A 104 -1.94 -13.75 12.48
CA ALA A 104 -0.64 -14.36 12.13
C ALA A 104 0.40 -13.27 11.84
N TYR A 105 0.02 -12.24 11.07
CA TYR A 105 0.86 -11.09 10.78
C TYR A 105 1.35 -10.45 12.09
N ARG A 106 0.45 -10.14 13.03
CA ARG A 106 0.78 -9.54 14.34
C ARG A 106 1.69 -10.41 15.21
N ALA A 107 1.52 -11.72 15.18
CA ALA A 107 2.29 -12.66 16.00
C ALA A 107 3.72 -12.89 15.47
N ARG A 108 3.96 -12.62 14.19
CA ARG A 108 5.28 -12.76 13.59
C ARG A 108 6.24 -11.69 14.11
N SER A 109 7.51 -12.06 14.27
CA SER A 109 8.58 -11.09 14.50
C SER A 109 8.64 -10.05 13.38
N HIS A 110 8.56 -8.78 13.77
CA HIS A 110 8.67 -7.63 12.87
C HIS A 110 9.96 -6.86 13.06
N GLU A 111 10.99 -7.52 13.60
CA GLU A 111 12.35 -7.02 13.58
C GLU A 111 12.64 -6.48 12.19
N PRO A 112 13.25 -5.29 12.07
CA PRO A 112 13.58 -4.73 10.77
C PRO A 112 14.46 -5.75 10.04
N GLY A 113 13.86 -6.49 9.11
CA GLY A 113 14.58 -7.43 8.26
C GLY A 113 15.75 -6.68 7.65
N SER A 114 16.95 -7.28 7.73
CA SER A 114 18.25 -6.75 7.28
C SER A 114 18.19 -5.27 6.90
N VAL A 115 18.49 -4.37 7.85
CA VAL A 115 18.55 -2.93 7.63
C VAL A 115 19.30 -2.67 6.32
N ILE A 116 18.60 -2.12 5.31
CA ILE A 116 19.24 -1.73 4.05
C ILE A 116 20.42 -0.84 4.43
N PRO A 117 21.66 -1.20 4.07
CA PRO A 117 22.81 -0.38 4.44
C PRO A 117 22.63 1.06 3.96
N ALA A 118 23.04 2.03 4.76
CA ALA A 118 22.87 3.45 4.44
C ALA A 118 23.45 3.82 3.06
N CYS A 119 24.46 3.10 2.58
CA CYS A 119 25.01 3.27 1.23
C CYS A 119 23.99 2.90 0.14
N VAL A 120 23.26 1.79 0.29
CA VAL A 120 22.23 1.32 -0.66
C VAL A 120 21.03 2.28 -0.66
N ALA A 121 20.59 2.71 0.52
CA ALA A 121 19.52 3.70 0.63
C ALA A 121 19.90 5.01 -0.07
N LYS A 122 21.13 5.51 0.10
CA LYS A 122 21.63 6.71 -0.60
C LYS A 122 21.65 6.56 -2.12
N ILE A 123 21.96 5.36 -2.64
CA ILE A 123 21.96 5.09 -4.08
C ILE A 123 20.53 5.09 -4.63
N LEU A 124 19.62 4.34 -3.98
CA LEU A 124 18.24 4.17 -4.44
C LEU A 124 17.39 5.44 -4.30
N THR A 125 17.71 6.31 -3.33
CA THR A 125 16.95 7.54 -3.06
C THR A 125 17.62 8.80 -3.61
N ARG A 126 18.73 8.67 -4.36
CA ARG A 126 19.47 9.82 -4.89
C ARG A 126 18.56 10.65 -5.82
N PRO A 127 18.31 11.94 -5.52
CA PRO A 127 17.51 12.79 -6.40
C PRO A 127 18.26 13.03 -7.72
N VAL A 128 17.68 12.61 -8.85
CA VAL A 128 18.21 12.88 -10.18
C VAL A 128 17.90 14.33 -10.53
N ARG A 129 18.94 15.19 -10.59
CA ARG A 129 18.76 16.64 -10.76
C ARG A 129 18.37 17.07 -12.17
N ASN A 130 18.51 16.22 -13.20
CA ASN A 130 18.20 16.57 -14.59
C ASN A 130 17.90 15.29 -15.40
N GLY A 131 16.63 15.07 -15.76
CA GLY A 131 16.21 14.04 -16.70
C GLY A 131 14.69 14.08 -16.88
N PRO A 132 14.15 14.01 -18.12
CA PRO A 132 12.71 13.99 -18.33
C PRO A 132 12.16 12.71 -17.70
N ALA A 133 11.14 12.87 -16.84
CA ALA A 133 10.51 11.85 -16.00
C ALA A 133 10.47 10.44 -16.65
N GLY A 134 11.44 9.59 -16.30
CA GLY A 134 11.71 8.30 -16.92
C GLY A 134 11.38 7.12 -16.01
N GLY A 135 10.67 6.13 -16.55
CA GLY A 135 10.06 5.01 -15.85
C GLY A 135 11.03 4.08 -15.12
N GLY A 136 10.60 3.68 -13.92
CA GLY A 136 11.24 2.62 -13.15
C GLY A 136 11.07 1.28 -13.86
N ARG A 137 12.20 0.65 -14.18
CA ARG A 137 12.25 -0.78 -14.52
C ARG A 137 12.67 -1.53 -13.26
N VAL A 138 11.73 -2.32 -12.75
CA VAL A 138 11.95 -3.39 -11.78
C VAL A 138 12.84 -4.43 -12.47
N ILE A 139 13.92 -4.87 -11.84
CA ILE A 139 14.66 -6.06 -12.27
C ILE A 139 14.33 -7.20 -11.31
N ASP A 140 13.79 -8.27 -11.90
CA ASP A 140 13.45 -9.55 -11.29
C ASP A 140 14.60 -10.14 -10.48
N ALA A 141 14.26 -10.66 -9.30
CA ALA A 141 15.16 -11.48 -8.50
C ALA A 141 15.05 -12.94 -8.97
N GLN A 142 16.07 -13.43 -9.67
CA GLN A 142 16.32 -14.86 -9.84
C GLN A 142 17.69 -15.24 -9.27
N VAL A 143 17.58 -16.03 -8.19
CA VAL A 143 18.45 -17.07 -7.60
C VAL A 143 19.73 -17.44 -8.36
N LEU A 144 20.85 -17.52 -7.62
CA LEU A 144 21.84 -18.60 -7.79
C LEU A 144 22.37 -19.03 -6.42
N ASP A 145 22.05 -20.28 -6.08
CA ASP A 145 22.68 -21.11 -5.05
C ASP A 145 24.19 -21.29 -5.29
N GLY A 146 24.96 -21.44 -4.21
CA GLY A 146 26.38 -21.80 -4.26
C GLY A 146 26.98 -22.05 -2.87
N GLU A 147 27.09 -23.33 -2.52
CA GLU A 147 27.65 -23.93 -1.29
C GLU A 147 29.10 -23.49 -0.93
N PRO A 148 29.55 -23.65 0.33
CA PRO A 148 30.88 -23.24 0.80
C PRO A 148 31.95 -24.33 0.63
N GLU A 149 33.10 -23.99 0.04
CA GLU A 149 34.27 -24.89 -0.01
C GLU A 149 35.04 -24.94 1.31
N THR A 150 35.11 -26.13 1.91
CA THR A 150 36.04 -26.53 2.96
C THR A 150 37.27 -27.22 2.33
N GLY A 151 38.48 -26.78 2.70
CA GLY A 151 39.72 -27.50 2.39
C GLY A 151 40.89 -27.04 3.28
N PRO A 152 41.80 -27.93 3.70
CA PRO A 152 42.38 -27.87 5.04
C PRO A 152 43.79 -27.24 5.11
N ARG A 153 44.11 -26.75 6.31
CA ARG A 153 45.43 -26.25 6.73
C ARG A 153 46.42 -27.41 6.89
N ALA A 154 47.62 -27.21 6.35
CA ALA A 154 48.84 -27.93 6.73
C ALA A 154 49.48 -27.28 7.98
#